data_AF-A0A484WSL1-F1
#
_entry.id   AF-A0A484WSL1-F1
#
_cell.length_a   1.000
_cell.length_b   1.000
_cell.length_c   1.000
_cell.angle_alpha   90.00
_cell.angle_beta   90.00
_cell.angle_gamma   90.00
#
_symmetry.space_group_name_H-M   'P 1'
#
loop_
_entity.id
_entity.type
_entity.pdbx_description
1 polymer ?
#
loop_
_entity_poly.entity_id
_entity_poly.type
_entity_poly.pdbx_seq_one_letter_code
_entity_poly.pdbx_strand_id
1 'polypeptide(L)'
;MVPVHTGNGSIDLIIPGVHKANGLRQLQKLWGIDDSEVVVFGDGGNDIEMLRQAGFSFAMENAGSAVVAAAKYRAGSNNREGVLDVIDKVLKHEAPFNQ
;
A
#
# COMPACT_ATOMS: atom_id res chain seq x y z
N MET A 1 -17.88 -3.07 14.81
CA MET A 1 -17.40 -3.37 13.45
C MET A 1 -17.17 -2.06 12.73
N VAL A 2 -16.20 -2.00 11.82
CA VAL A 2 -15.90 -0.81 11.00
C VAL A 2 -16.17 -1.17 9.54
N PRO A 3 -17.01 -0.40 8.81
CA PRO A 3 -17.18 -0.58 7.39
C PRO A 3 -16.00 0.04 6.62
N VAL A 4 -15.42 -0.71 5.69
CA VAL A 4 -14.36 -0.22 4.80
C VAL A 4 -14.65 -0.59 3.34
N HIS A 5 -14.39 0.31 2.41
CA HIS A 5 -14.60 0.07 0.99
C HIS A 5 -13.43 -0.73 0.40
N THR A 6 -13.72 -1.89 -0.20
CA THR A 6 -12.69 -2.78 -0.79
C THR A 6 -12.67 -2.75 -2.33
N GLY A 7 -13.53 -1.95 -2.96
CA GLY A 7 -13.61 -1.82 -4.42
C GLY A 7 -14.92 -2.35 -5.02
N ASN A 8 -15.23 -1.91 -6.24
CA ASN A 8 -16.33 -2.40 -7.08
C ASN A 8 -17.71 -2.52 -6.36
N GLY A 9 -18.06 -1.53 -5.53
CA GLY A 9 -19.34 -1.50 -4.80
C GLY A 9 -19.42 -2.43 -3.59
N SER A 10 -18.31 -3.04 -3.16
CA SER A 10 -18.25 -3.95 -2.02
C SER A 10 -17.74 -3.27 -0.74
N ILE A 11 -18.21 -3.76 0.41
CA ILE A 11 -17.85 -3.27 1.75
C ILE A 11 -17.44 -4.45 2.62
N ASP A 12 -16.30 -4.33 3.30
CA ASP A 12 -15.90 -5.24 4.36
C ASP A 12 -16.34 -4.71 5.73
N LEU A 13 -16.82 -5.61 6.58
CA LEU A 13 -17.04 -5.34 7.99
C LEU A 13 -15.89 -5.95 8.79
N ILE A 14 -14.96 -5.11 9.22
CA ILE A 14 -13.78 -5.57 9.94
C ILE A 14 -13.90 -5.33 11.45
N ILE A 15 -13.20 -6.15 12.22
CA ILE A 15 -12.99 -5.92 13.65
C ILE A 15 -12.15 -4.63 13.79
N PRO A 16 -12.56 -3.67 14.63
CA PRO A 16 -11.78 -2.45 14.85
C PRO A 16 -10.31 -2.77 15.19
N GLY A 17 -9.37 -2.12 14.49
CA GLY A 17 -7.94 -2.34 14.67
C GLY A 17 -7.35 -3.57 13.94
N VAL A 18 -8.18 -4.39 13.29
CA VAL A 18 -7.76 -5.55 12.48
C VAL A 18 -7.88 -5.20 11.00
N HIS A 19 -6.92 -4.43 10.50
CA HIS A 19 -6.79 -4.00 9.09
C HIS A 19 -5.44 -4.44 8.51
N LYS A 20 -5.21 -4.29 7.19
CA LYS A 20 -3.99 -4.76 6.50
C LYS A 20 -2.69 -4.30 7.18
N ALA A 21 -2.62 -3.02 7.59
CA ALA A 21 -1.46 -2.48 8.30
C ALA A 21 -1.18 -3.19 9.64
N ASN A 22 -2.20 -3.70 10.35
CA ASN A 22 -2.00 -4.50 11.56
C ASN A 22 -1.28 -5.81 11.24
N GLY A 23 -1.71 -6.53 10.20
CA GLY A 23 -1.05 -7.75 9.75
C GLY A 23 0.38 -7.50 9.30
N LEU A 24 0.62 -6.42 8.56
CA LEU A 24 1.95 -6.00 8.13
C LEU A 24 2.89 -5.75 9.33
N ARG A 25 2.43 -5.02 10.37
CA ARG A 25 3.23 -4.80 11.59
C ARG A 25 3.59 -6.09 12.33
N GLN A 26 2.71 -7.10 12.30
CA GLN A 26 3.02 -8.39 12.92
C GLN A 26 4.19 -9.09 12.19
N LEU A 27 4.18 -9.08 10.86
CA LEU A 27 5.27 -9.64 10.05
C LEU A 27 6.57 -8.84 10.22
N GLN A 28 6.50 -7.52 10.17
CA GLN A 28 7.64 -6.63 10.41
C GLN A 28 8.29 -6.89 11.77
N LYS A 29 7.49 -7.01 12.84
CA LYS A 29 7.99 -7.35 14.18
C LYS A 29 8.68 -8.71 14.21
N LEU A 30 8.15 -9.70 13.50
CA LEU A 30 8.72 -11.04 13.44
C LEU A 30 10.07 -11.06 12.71
N TRP A 31 10.22 -10.24 11.67
CA TRP A 31 11.40 -10.21 10.82
C TRP A 31 12.41 -9.12 11.14
N GLY A 32 12.07 -8.20 12.05
CA GLY A 32 12.91 -7.04 12.39
C GLY A 32 13.02 -6.04 11.24
N ILE A 33 11.93 -5.82 10.51
CA ILE A 33 11.88 -4.92 9.34
C ILE A 33 11.18 -3.61 9.73
N ASP A 34 11.85 -2.48 9.53
CA ASP A 34 11.31 -1.15 9.79
C ASP A 34 10.36 -0.67 8.70
N ASP A 35 9.47 0.28 9.03
CA ASP A 35 8.56 0.86 8.03
C ASP A 35 9.32 1.42 6.82
N SER A 36 10.51 2.00 7.03
CA SER A 36 11.38 2.53 5.97
C SER A 36 11.85 1.49 4.96
N GLU A 37 11.79 0.20 5.29
CA GLU A 37 12.26 -0.90 4.43
C GLU A 37 11.11 -1.56 3.66
N VAL A 38 9.88 -1.06 3.82
CA VAL A 38 8.67 -1.68 3.29
C VAL A 38 8.14 -0.92 2.08
N VAL A 39 7.88 -1.68 1.01
CA VAL A 39 7.15 -1.22 -0.18
C VAL A 39 5.72 -1.80 -0.17
N VAL A 40 4.72 -0.93 -0.34
CA VAL A 40 3.31 -1.31 -0.40
C VAL A 40 2.59 -0.65 -1.57
N PHE A 41 1.58 -1.34 -2.07
CA PHE A 41 0.71 -0.90 -3.15
C PHE A 41 -0.73 -0.95 -2.69
N GLY A 42 -1.54 0.01 -3.14
CA GLY A 42 -2.96 0.04 -2.80
C GLY A 42 -3.79 0.83 -3.80
N ASP A 43 -5.05 0.45 -3.89
CA ASP A 43 -6.06 1.10 -4.73
C ASP A 43 -7.42 1.21 -4.03
N GLY A 44 -7.63 0.44 -2.96
CA GLY A 44 -8.84 0.38 -2.16
C GLY A 44 -8.77 1.16 -0.86
N GLY A 45 -9.94 1.42 -0.26
CA GLY A 45 -10.04 2.10 1.03
C GLY A 45 -9.44 1.29 2.18
N ASN A 46 -9.49 -0.04 2.09
CA ASN A 46 -8.86 -0.96 3.04
C ASN A 46 -7.32 -1.01 2.97
N ASP A 47 -6.69 -0.26 2.06
CA ASP A 47 -5.23 -0.10 1.95
C ASP A 47 -4.71 1.15 2.68
N ILE A 48 -5.59 2.10 3.04
CA ILE A 48 -5.20 3.45 3.50
C ILE A 48 -4.26 3.39 4.71
N GLU A 49 -4.57 2.56 5.71
CA GLU A 49 -3.73 2.44 6.91
C GLU A 49 -2.33 1.91 6.59
N MET A 50 -2.22 0.99 5.63
CA MET A 50 -0.95 0.40 5.22
C MET A 50 -0.13 1.41 4.40
N LEU A 51 -0.79 2.16 3.51
CA LEU A 51 -0.16 3.22 2.70
C LEU A 51 0.40 4.36 3.56
N ARG A 52 -0.29 4.73 4.64
CA ARG A 52 0.20 5.74 5.60
C ARG A 52 1.40 5.26 6.41
N GLN A 53 1.45 3.96 6.70
CA GLN A 53 2.48 3.38 7.56
C GLN A 53 3.82 3.20 6.81
N ALA A 54 3.80 2.57 5.64
CA ALA A 54 5.02 2.13 4.97
C ALA A 54 5.93 3.29 4.50
N GLY A 55 7.23 3.01 4.48
CA GLY A 55 8.30 3.87 3.98
C GLY A 55 8.08 4.25 2.52
N PHE A 56 7.75 3.25 1.70
CA PHE A 56 7.48 3.42 0.28
C PHE A 56 6.06 2.96 -0.06
N SER A 57 5.11 3.90 -0.12
CA SER A 57 3.71 3.60 -0.42
C SER A 57 3.28 4.16 -1.76
N PHE A 58 2.67 3.29 -2.59
CA PHE A 58 2.25 3.61 -3.95
C PHE A 58 0.75 3.44 -4.11
N ALA A 59 0.06 4.52 -4.47
CA ALA A 59 -1.32 4.44 -4.93
C ALA A 59 -1.33 4.09 -6.43
N MET A 60 -2.08 3.05 -6.80
CA MET A 60 -2.26 2.66 -8.20
C MET A 60 -2.95 3.77 -9.00
N GLU A 61 -2.80 3.76 -10.33
CA GLU A 61 -3.40 4.77 -11.21
C GLU A 61 -4.92 4.87 -11.04
N ASN A 62 -5.58 3.73 -10.86
CA ASN A 62 -7.04 3.59 -10.69
C ASN A 62 -7.53 3.89 -9.26
N ALA A 63 -6.65 4.27 -8.34
CA ALA A 63 -6.99 4.49 -6.94
C ALA A 63 -7.85 5.75 -6.74
N GLY A 64 -8.79 5.68 -5.79
CA GLY A 64 -9.61 6.83 -5.39
C GLY A 64 -8.80 7.94 -4.71
N SER A 65 -9.34 9.15 -4.64
CA SER A 65 -8.64 10.34 -4.11
C SER A 65 -8.13 10.17 -2.67
N ALA A 66 -8.90 9.49 -1.80
CA ALA A 66 -8.49 9.22 -0.42
C ALA A 66 -7.27 8.28 -0.34
N VAL A 67 -7.19 7.31 -1.25
CA VAL A 67 -6.08 6.34 -1.34
C VAL A 67 -4.84 7.04 -1.90
N VAL A 68 -5.02 7.85 -2.94
CA VAL A 68 -3.95 8.70 -3.50
C VAL A 68 -3.37 9.64 -2.44
N ALA A 69 -4.21 10.28 -1.62
CA ALA A 69 -3.77 11.17 -0.55
C ALA A 69 -3.05 10.45 0.61
N ALA A 70 -3.27 9.14 0.76
CA ALA A 70 -2.63 8.32 1.78
C ALA A 70 -1.25 7.81 1.37
N ALA A 71 -0.98 7.71 0.07
CA ALA A 71 0.27 7.20 -0.47
C ALA A 71 1.30 8.32 -0.70
N LYS A 72 2.58 7.98 -0.59
CA LYS A 72 3.71 8.91 -0.85
C LYS A 72 4.01 9.06 -2.34
N TYR A 73 3.72 8.02 -3.12
CA TYR A 73 4.04 7.92 -4.55
C TYR A 73 2.84 7.41 -5.36
N ARG A 74 2.94 7.55 -6.68
CA ARG A 74 1.98 6.99 -7.65
C ARG A 74 2.63 5.86 -8.42
N ALA A 75 1.92 4.74 -8.54
CA ALA A 75 2.25 3.65 -9.46
C ALA A 75 1.44 3.78 -10.76
N GLY A 76 1.86 3.04 -11.79
CA GLY A 76 1.11 2.92 -13.04
C GLY A 76 -0.21 2.16 -12.88
N SER A 77 -0.92 1.97 -13.99
CA SER A 77 -2.15 1.17 -14.01
C SER A 77 -1.89 -0.31 -13.73
N ASN A 78 -2.82 -0.94 -13.03
CA ASN A 78 -2.91 -2.39 -12.90
C ASN A 78 -3.01 -3.12 -14.26
N ASN A 79 -3.60 -2.48 -15.28
CA ASN A 79 -3.69 -3.03 -16.65
C ASN A 79 -2.42 -2.83 -17.48
N ARG A 80 -1.39 -2.17 -16.93
CA ARG A 80 -0.11 -1.89 -17.57
C ARG A 80 1.06 -2.21 -16.63
N GLU A 81 0.90 -3.25 -15.82
CA GLU A 81 1.98 -3.79 -14.98
C GLU A 81 2.59 -2.77 -13.99
N GLY A 82 1.81 -1.77 -13.54
CA GLY A 82 2.35 -0.67 -12.72
C GLY A 82 3.00 -1.08 -11.38
N VAL A 83 2.66 -2.26 -10.84
CA VAL A 83 3.36 -2.84 -9.69
C VAL A 83 4.74 -3.36 -10.11
N LEU A 84 4.82 -4.05 -11.24
CA LEU A 84 6.08 -4.62 -11.75
C LEU A 84 7.07 -3.52 -12.11
N ASP A 85 6.61 -2.40 -12.69
CA ASP A 85 7.46 -1.23 -12.96
C ASP A 85 8.15 -0.72 -11.69
N VAL A 86 7.44 -0.70 -10.56
CA VAL A 86 7.99 -0.24 -9.28
C VAL A 86 8.94 -1.29 -8.70
N ILE A 87 8.63 -2.58 -8.81
CA ILE A 87 9.54 -3.65 -8.40
C ILE A 87 10.83 -3.60 -9.21
N ASP A 88 10.76 -3.37 -10.52
CA ASP A 88 11.94 -3.22 -11.39
C ASP A 88 12.81 -2.04 -10.95
N LYS A 89 12.20 -0.91 -10.55
CA LYS A 89 12.92 0.22 -9.94
C LYS A 89 13.60 -0.15 -8.62
N VAL A 90 12.97 -0.94 -7.77
CA VAL A 90 13.60 -1.44 -6.53
C VAL A 90 14.85 -2.26 -6.87
N LEU A 91 14.72 -3.20 -7.81
CA LEU A 91 15.82 -4.09 -8.22
C LEU A 91 16.98 -3.33 -8.88
N LYS A 92 16.67 -2.25 -9.60
CA LYS A 92 17.67 -1.39 -10.26
C LYS A 92 18.21 -0.28 -9.36
N HIS A 93 17.75 -0.17 -8.12
CA HIS A 93 18.07 0.93 -7.22
C HIS A 93 17.79 2.31 -7.85
N GLU A 94 16.68 2.43 -8.57
CA GLU A 94 16.22 3.70 -9.14
C GLU A 94 15.37 4.48 -8.14
N ALA A 95 15.29 5.80 -8.30
CA ALA A 95 14.48 6.64 -7.42
C ALA A 95 13.01 6.13 -7.34
N PRO A 96 12.42 6.10 -6.14
CA PRO A 96 12.90 6.67 -4.88
C PRO A 96 13.80 5.76 -4.03
N PHE A 97 14.25 4.61 -4.55
CA PHE A 97 15.02 3.58 -3.83
C PHE A 97 16.54 3.74 -3.95
N ASN A 98 17.00 4.88 -4.46
CA ASN A 98 18.40 5.19 -4.72
C ASN A 98 19.07 5.97 -3.57
N GLN A 99 18.55 5.81 -2.34
CA GLN A 99 19.09 6.45 -1.13
C GLN A 99 20.19 5.60 -0.50
#